data_AF-A0AAV8XB09-F1
#
_entry.id   AF-A0AAV8XB09-F1
#
_cell.length_a   1.000
_cell.length_b   1.000
_cell.length_c   1.000
_cell.angle_alpha   90.00
_cell.angle_beta   90.00
_cell.angle_gamma   90.00
#
_symmetry.space_group_name_H-M   'P 1'
#
loop_
_entity.id
_entity.type
_entity.pdbx_description
1 polymer ?
#
loop_
_entity_poly.entity_id
_entity_poly.type
_entity_poly.pdbx_seq_one_letter_code
_entity_poly.pdbx_strand_id
1 'polypeptide(L)'
;MSFDKSVSVTTVQCFANVCSEITAGAQFYYMSEPEEESQCGGLRELLEDFIEAYKNEPSLWQTKMKEYHDRNKKDAAYRRLLEIYKSIDAKATRDIVVKKINNMRTSYKRELNKIKASEKSGAGSDEIYTPKLWYFKLFTFLNEQETPKTSISNLSDEDGNEVRLKLN
;
A
#
# COMPACT_ATOMS: atom_id res chain seq x y z
N MET A 1 12.55 18.01 36.45
CA MET A 1 13.54 17.76 35.38
C MET A 1 14.43 16.61 35.82
N SER A 2 14.83 15.79 34.85
CA SER A 2 15.67 14.58 34.96
C SER A 2 14.91 13.25 35.06
N PHE A 3 14.71 12.69 33.86
CA PHE A 3 14.60 11.27 33.53
C PHE A 3 15.81 10.48 34.06
N ASP A 4 15.61 9.26 34.56
CA ASP A 4 15.91 8.06 33.76
C ASP A 4 15.48 6.73 34.44
N LYS A 5 14.85 5.89 33.59
CA LYS A 5 14.89 4.42 33.46
C LYS A 5 14.51 3.46 34.59
N SER A 6 13.50 2.65 34.22
CA SER A 6 13.53 1.18 34.24
C SER A 6 13.30 0.52 35.61
N VAL A 7 12.03 0.35 35.96
CA VAL A 7 11.62 -0.61 36.98
C VAL A 7 11.13 -1.88 36.28
N SER A 8 12.04 -2.85 36.32
CA SER A 8 11.89 -4.29 36.33
C SER A 8 10.48 -4.86 36.51
N VAL A 9 10.09 -5.68 35.54
CA VAL A 9 9.00 -6.65 35.63
C VAL A 9 9.24 -7.55 36.84
N THR A 10 8.34 -7.47 37.82
CA THR A 10 8.23 -8.44 38.90
C THR A 10 6.99 -9.27 38.65
N THR A 11 7.06 -10.54 39.08
CA THR A 11 5.97 -11.53 39.20
C THR A 11 5.58 -12.18 37.85
N VAL A 12 5.60 -13.51 37.67
CA VAL A 12 5.59 -14.64 38.59
C VAL A 12 6.43 -15.76 37.99
N GLN A 13 7.46 -16.16 38.74
CA GLN A 13 8.06 -17.47 38.70
C GLN A 13 7.15 -18.44 39.46
N CYS A 14 6.65 -19.47 38.79
CA CYS A 14 6.29 -20.77 39.36
C CYS A 14 6.52 -21.72 38.19
N PHE A 15 7.64 -22.43 38.13
CA PHE A 15 7.83 -23.67 38.87
C PHE A 15 9.23 -23.76 39.50
N ALA A 16 9.25 -23.90 40.82
CA ALA A 16 10.22 -24.72 41.55
C ALA A 16 10.25 -26.14 40.93
N ASN A 17 11.33 -26.93 40.86
CA ASN A 17 12.63 -26.95 41.51
C ASN A 17 13.58 -27.86 40.70
N VAL A 18 14.84 -27.41 40.58
CA VAL A 18 16.11 -28.12 40.82
C VAL A 18 16.32 -29.56 40.31
N CYS A 19 17.32 -29.73 39.42
CA CYS A 19 18.42 -30.70 39.48
C CYS A 19 19.52 -30.17 38.52
N SER A 20 20.48 -29.36 38.98
CA SER A 20 21.80 -29.73 39.55
C SER A 20 22.65 -30.65 38.65
N GLU A 21 23.68 -30.01 38.07
CA GLU A 21 25.05 -30.48 37.79
C GLU A 21 25.39 -31.34 36.55
N ILE A 22 25.95 -30.62 35.57
CA ILE A 22 27.16 -30.88 34.75
C ILE A 22 27.76 -32.31 34.78
N THR A 23 27.78 -32.97 33.63
CA THR A 23 28.91 -33.84 33.24
C THR A 23 29.14 -33.77 31.72
N ALA A 24 30.37 -33.38 31.38
CA ALA A 24 31.15 -33.55 30.16
C ALA A 24 30.46 -34.00 28.86
N GLY A 25 30.73 -33.24 27.79
CA GLY A 25 30.64 -33.77 26.42
C GLY A 25 30.23 -32.71 25.41
N ALA A 26 31.15 -31.80 25.07
CA ALA A 26 30.99 -30.96 23.89
C ALA A 26 31.09 -31.85 22.64
N GLN A 27 29.95 -32.22 22.08
CA GLN A 27 29.85 -32.66 20.70
C GLN A 27 28.53 -32.17 20.11
N PHE A 28 28.68 -31.16 19.26
CA PHE A 28 27.90 -30.99 18.03
C PHE A 28 26.45 -30.48 18.16
N TYR A 29 26.33 -29.15 18.14
CA TYR A 29 25.45 -28.44 17.19
C TYR A 29 23.99 -28.92 17.11
N TYR A 30 23.25 -28.80 18.21
CA TYR A 30 21.91 -28.25 18.09
C TYR A 30 22.03 -26.73 18.24
N MET A 31 22.27 -26.06 17.11
CA MET A 31 21.63 -24.77 16.91
C MET A 31 20.14 -25.05 16.91
N SER A 32 19.53 -24.97 18.10
CA SER A 32 18.14 -24.60 18.19
C SER A 32 18.06 -23.21 17.57
N GLU A 33 17.66 -23.13 16.30
CA GLU A 33 17.30 -21.88 15.67
C GLU A 33 16.31 -21.18 16.62
N PRO A 34 16.61 -19.95 17.05
CA PRO A 34 15.71 -19.22 17.91
C PRO A 34 14.38 -19.10 17.18
N GLU A 35 13.33 -19.61 17.81
CA GLU A 35 11.96 -19.35 17.41
C GLU A 35 11.73 -17.85 17.61
N GLU A 36 12.06 -17.07 16.56
CA GLU A 36 11.60 -15.70 16.43
C GLU A 36 10.08 -15.75 16.32
N GLU A 37 9.44 -15.42 17.44
CA GLU A 37 8.05 -14.98 17.50
C GLU A 37 7.76 -14.08 16.28
N SER A 38 6.91 -14.53 15.37
CA SER A 38 6.47 -13.70 14.23
C SER A 38 4.96 -13.76 14.13
N GLN A 39 4.36 -12.59 14.39
CA GLN A 39 2.94 -12.30 14.48
C GLN A 39 2.13 -13.01 13.38
N CYS A 40 1.23 -13.92 13.76
CA CYS A 40 0.26 -14.50 12.81
C CYS A 40 -0.90 -13.53 12.57
N GLY A 41 -0.63 -12.43 11.85
CA GLY A 41 -1.67 -11.71 11.13
C GLY A 41 -2.25 -12.63 10.06
N GLY A 42 -3.58 -12.66 9.91
CA GLY A 42 -4.23 -13.38 8.83
C GLY A 42 -3.71 -12.91 7.46
N LEU A 43 -3.71 -13.82 6.46
CA LEU A 43 -3.27 -13.52 5.09
C LEU A 43 -3.92 -12.24 4.52
N ARG A 44 -5.15 -11.97 4.96
CA ARG A 44 -5.89 -10.78 4.54
C ARG A 44 -5.28 -9.49 5.10
N GLU A 45 -4.96 -9.44 6.38
CA GLU A 45 -4.33 -8.25 7.00
C GLU A 45 -2.96 -7.98 6.37
N LEU A 46 -2.15 -9.02 6.16
CA LEU A 46 -0.85 -8.87 5.49
C LEU A 46 -0.97 -8.32 4.07
N LEU A 47 -2.02 -8.73 3.34
CA LEU A 47 -2.30 -8.18 2.01
C LEU A 47 -2.83 -6.74 2.08
N GLU A 48 -3.59 -6.38 3.10
CA GLU A 48 -4.03 -5.00 3.35
C GLU A 48 -2.82 -4.10 3.60
N ASP A 49 -1.91 -4.49 4.49
CA ASP A 49 -0.65 -3.78 4.76
C ASP A 49 0.23 -3.65 3.52
N PHE A 50 0.32 -4.73 2.73
CA PHE A 50 1.04 -4.70 1.45
C PHE A 50 0.48 -3.67 0.47
N ILE A 51 -0.85 -3.57 0.39
CA ILE A 51 -1.52 -2.61 -0.50
C ILE A 51 -1.36 -1.17 0.02
N GLU A 52 -1.42 -0.98 1.33
CA GLU A 52 -1.20 0.32 1.95
C GLU A 52 0.24 0.82 1.74
N ALA A 53 1.23 -0.05 1.95
CA ALA A 53 2.63 0.25 1.64
C ALA A 53 2.81 0.60 0.16
N TYR A 54 2.15 -0.13 -0.76
CA TYR A 54 2.16 0.20 -2.18
C TYR A 54 1.58 1.60 -2.47
N LYS A 55 0.46 1.96 -1.83
CA LYS A 55 -0.16 3.29 -1.97
C LYS A 55 0.79 4.40 -1.51
N ASN A 56 1.55 4.18 -0.44
CA ASN A 56 2.51 5.13 0.11
C ASN A 56 3.80 5.29 -0.71
N GLU A 57 4.00 4.47 -1.74
CA GLU A 57 5.18 4.53 -2.62
C GLU A 57 4.84 5.13 -3.99
N PRO A 58 4.77 6.48 -4.11
CA PRO A 58 4.36 7.14 -5.35
C PRO A 58 5.33 6.88 -6.51
N SER A 59 6.59 6.53 -6.22
CA SER A 59 7.59 6.13 -7.21
C SER A 59 7.16 4.93 -8.06
N LEU A 60 6.25 4.08 -7.56
CA LEU A 60 5.81 2.87 -8.26
C LEU A 60 4.58 3.07 -9.14
N TRP A 61 3.72 4.05 -8.82
CA TRP A 61 2.42 4.20 -9.47
C TRP A 61 2.13 5.59 -10.04
N GLN A 62 2.82 6.64 -9.58
CA GLN A 62 2.55 8.02 -10.00
C GLN A 62 3.34 8.45 -11.25
N THR A 63 2.85 8.09 -12.44
CA THR A 63 3.54 8.38 -13.71
C THR A 63 3.78 9.88 -13.97
N LYS A 64 2.98 10.77 -13.37
CA LYS A 64 3.11 12.23 -13.54
C LYS A 64 4.28 12.84 -12.75
N MET A 65 4.81 12.14 -11.74
CA MET A 65 5.89 12.65 -10.88
C MET A 65 7.27 12.29 -11.43
N LYS A 66 8.29 13.12 -11.15
CA LYS A 66 9.68 12.83 -11.56
C LYS A 66 10.22 11.58 -10.86
N GLU A 67 9.75 11.33 -9.64
CA GLU A 67 10.03 10.17 -8.80
C GLU A 67 9.77 8.84 -9.51
N TYR A 68 8.80 8.80 -10.42
CA TYR A 68 8.46 7.59 -11.17
C TYR A 68 9.54 7.19 -12.19
N HIS A 69 10.34 8.15 -12.64
CA HIS A 69 11.45 7.89 -13.55
C HIS A 69 12.76 7.58 -12.81
N ASP A 70 12.80 7.80 -11.49
CA ASP A 70 13.96 7.51 -10.66
C ASP A 70 14.05 6.00 -10.35
N ARG A 71 15.04 5.34 -10.96
CA ARG A 71 15.29 3.90 -10.77
C ARG A 71 15.63 3.57 -9.32
N ASN A 72 16.41 4.41 -8.64
CA ASN A 72 16.86 4.15 -7.28
C ASN A 72 15.68 4.20 -6.30
N LYS A 73 14.79 5.18 -6.46
CA LYS A 73 13.55 5.26 -5.66
C LYS A 73 12.66 4.05 -5.87
N LYS A 74 12.52 3.58 -7.11
CA LYS A 74 11.72 2.38 -7.42
C LYS A 74 12.32 1.12 -6.80
N ASP A 75 13.63 0.94 -6.90
CA ASP A 75 14.28 -0.22 -6.31
C ASP A 75 14.20 -0.20 -4.78
N ALA A 76 14.34 0.97 -4.14
CA ALA A 76 14.10 1.14 -2.71
C ALA A 76 12.65 0.83 -2.31
N ALA A 77 11.67 1.30 -3.08
CA ALA A 77 10.25 1.01 -2.85
C ALA A 77 9.94 -0.48 -2.97
N TYR A 78 10.41 -1.15 -4.04
CA TYR A 78 10.22 -2.59 -4.21
C TYR A 78 10.87 -3.41 -3.08
N ARG A 79 12.00 -2.97 -2.53
CA ARG A 79 12.63 -3.63 -1.39
C ARG A 79 11.74 -3.57 -0.14
N ARG A 80 11.15 -2.40 0.16
CA ARG A 80 10.19 -2.26 1.28
C ARG A 80 8.97 -3.15 1.11
N LEU A 81 8.38 -3.17 -0.10
CA LEU A 81 7.24 -4.05 -0.39
C LEU A 81 7.61 -5.53 -0.28
N LEU A 82 8.85 -5.90 -0.65
CA LEU A 82 9.35 -7.27 -0.54
C LEU A 82 9.48 -7.71 0.91
N GLU A 83 9.95 -6.83 1.80
CA GLU A 83 10.05 -7.13 3.24
C GLU A 83 8.68 -7.50 3.83
N ILE A 84 7.63 -6.74 3.50
CA ILE A 84 6.25 -7.04 3.92
C ILE A 84 5.75 -8.35 3.28
N TYR A 85 6.03 -8.55 1.99
CA TYR A 85 5.56 -9.75 1.28
C TYR A 85 6.26 -11.02 1.74
N LYS A 86 7.46 -10.94 2.31
CA LYS A 86 8.17 -12.08 2.90
C LYS A 86 7.46 -12.68 4.10
N SER A 87 6.65 -11.91 4.82
CA SER A 87 5.78 -12.41 5.88
C SER A 87 4.67 -13.34 5.34
N ILE A 88 4.30 -13.19 4.06
CA ILE A 88 3.35 -14.07 3.37
C ILE A 88 4.08 -15.26 2.73
N ASP A 89 5.20 -14.99 2.06
CA ASP A 89 6.01 -15.99 1.38
C ASP A 89 7.49 -15.70 1.58
N ALA A 90 8.13 -16.46 2.48
CA ALA A 90 9.54 -16.29 2.83
C ALA A 90 10.49 -16.43 1.62
N LYS A 91 10.07 -17.14 0.56
CA LYS A 91 10.87 -17.34 -0.67
C LYS A 91 10.59 -16.28 -1.74
N ALA A 92 9.82 -15.25 -1.40
CA ALA A 92 9.49 -14.20 -2.34
C ALA A 92 10.74 -13.46 -2.84
N THR A 93 10.73 -13.20 -4.15
CA THR A 93 11.72 -12.37 -4.84
C THR A 93 11.04 -11.10 -5.35
N ARG A 94 11.81 -10.05 -5.65
CA ARG A 94 11.34 -8.81 -6.27
C ARG A 94 10.41 -9.07 -7.47
N ASP A 95 10.72 -10.04 -8.32
CA ASP A 95 9.91 -10.35 -9.50
C ASP A 95 8.51 -10.89 -9.15
N ILE A 96 8.39 -11.64 -8.05
CA ILE A 96 7.12 -12.15 -7.55
C ILE A 96 6.25 -10.97 -7.09
N VAL A 97 6.84 -10.02 -6.36
CA VAL A 97 6.16 -8.80 -5.89
C VAL A 97 5.70 -7.95 -7.07
N VAL A 98 6.57 -7.72 -8.06
CA VAL A 98 6.21 -6.99 -9.29
C VAL A 98 5.05 -7.66 -10.01
N LYS A 99 5.11 -8.99 -10.19
CA LYS A 99 4.05 -9.78 -10.83
C LYS A 99 2.75 -9.70 -10.04
N LYS A 100 2.82 -9.76 -8.70
CA LYS A 100 1.66 -9.64 -7.81
C LYS A 100 0.97 -8.29 -7.96
N ILE A 101 1.73 -7.19 -7.94
CA ILE A 101 1.20 -5.83 -8.16
C ILE A 101 0.55 -5.72 -9.53
N ASN A 102 1.22 -6.20 -10.59
CA ASN A 102 0.69 -6.14 -11.95
C ASN A 102 -0.62 -6.93 -12.10
N ASN A 103 -0.70 -8.10 -11.49
CA ASN A 103 -1.93 -8.90 -11.44
C ASN A 103 -3.05 -8.14 -10.73
N MET A 104 -2.78 -7.54 -9.56
CA MET A 104 -3.76 -6.75 -8.82
C MET A 104 -4.25 -5.54 -9.62
N ARG A 105 -3.35 -4.80 -10.26
CA ARG A 105 -3.68 -3.66 -11.14
C ARG A 105 -4.57 -4.09 -12.31
N THR A 106 -4.26 -5.23 -12.93
CA THR A 106 -5.04 -5.77 -14.04
C THR A 106 -6.45 -6.14 -13.59
N SER A 107 -6.59 -6.83 -12.46
CA SER A 107 -7.89 -7.18 -11.87
C SER A 107 -8.69 -5.93 -11.51
N TYR A 108 -8.07 -4.94 -10.88
CA TYR A 108 -8.69 -3.65 -10.57
C TYR A 108 -9.20 -2.95 -11.82
N LYS A 109 -8.37 -2.84 -12.87
CA LYS A 109 -8.75 -2.17 -14.12
C LYS A 109 -9.91 -2.88 -14.84
N ARG A 110 -9.92 -4.23 -14.84
CA ARG A 110 -11.05 -5.01 -15.37
C ARG A 110 -12.34 -4.71 -14.62
N GLU A 111 -12.27 -4.64 -13.30
CA GLU A 111 -13.42 -4.33 -12.46
C GLU A 111 -13.92 -2.90 -12.68
N LEU A 112 -13.00 -1.93 -12.76
CA LEU A 112 -13.29 -0.53 -13.06
C LEU A 112 -13.98 -0.37 -14.43
N ASN A 113 -13.53 -1.12 -15.44
CA ASN A 113 -14.14 -1.09 -16.77
C ASN A 113 -15.58 -1.60 -16.77
N LYS A 114 -15.93 -2.58 -15.92
CA LYS A 114 -17.33 -3.05 -15.80
C LYS A 114 -18.22 -1.96 -15.21
N ILE A 115 -17.74 -1.24 -14.20
CA ILE A 115 -18.44 -0.10 -13.60
C ILE A 115 -18.69 0.98 -14.67
N LYS A 116 -17.62 1.42 -15.36
CA LYS A 116 -17.70 2.42 -16.43
C LYS A 116 -18.62 1.98 -17.58
N ALA A 117 -18.62 0.69 -17.94
CA ALA A 117 -19.50 0.15 -18.97
C ALA A 117 -20.97 0.13 -18.54
N SER A 118 -21.23 -0.15 -17.26
CA SER A 118 -22.57 -0.08 -16.67
C SER A 118 -23.12 1.34 -16.73
N GLU A 119 -22.29 2.34 -16.38
CA GLU A 119 -22.65 3.77 -16.44
C GLU A 119 -22.95 4.23 -17.87
N LYS A 120 -22.12 3.81 -18.85
CA LYS A 120 -22.26 4.24 -20.25
C LYS A 120 -23.50 3.67 -20.94
N SER A 121 -23.95 2.48 -20.54
CA SER A 121 -25.09 1.79 -21.19
C SER A 121 -26.44 2.44 -20.90
N GLY A 122 -26.50 3.51 -20.08
CA GLY A 122 -27.74 4.21 -19.74
C GLY A 122 -28.71 3.36 -18.92
N ALA A 123 -28.20 2.30 -18.28
CA ALA A 123 -28.96 1.50 -17.34
C ALA A 123 -29.45 2.41 -16.19
N GLY A 124 -30.72 2.27 -15.81
CA GLY A 124 -31.29 3.03 -14.68
C GLY A 124 -30.42 2.87 -13.43
N SER A 125 -30.43 3.85 -12.52
CA SER A 125 -29.55 3.93 -11.35
C SER A 125 -29.50 2.67 -10.45
N ASP A 126 -30.47 1.77 -10.60
CA ASP A 126 -30.58 0.49 -9.88
C ASP A 126 -29.71 -0.64 -10.48
N GLU A 127 -29.12 -0.46 -11.67
CA GLU A 127 -28.34 -1.49 -12.38
C GLU A 127 -26.82 -1.24 -12.38
N ILE A 128 -26.32 -0.24 -11.64
CA ILE A 128 -24.88 0.06 -11.62
C ILE A 128 -24.10 -1.10 -11.01
N TYR A 129 -23.20 -1.68 -11.81
CA TYR A 129 -22.35 -2.80 -11.39
C TYR A 129 -21.55 -2.49 -10.11
N THR A 130 -21.75 -3.30 -9.08
CA THR A 130 -20.98 -3.22 -7.82
C THR A 130 -19.72 -4.09 -7.88
N PRO A 131 -18.52 -3.56 -7.57
CA PRO A 131 -17.29 -4.33 -7.61
C PRO A 131 -17.27 -5.46 -6.57
N LYS A 132 -16.93 -6.67 -7.01
CA LYS A 132 -16.84 -7.88 -6.16
C LYS A 132 -15.48 -8.04 -5.47
N LEU A 133 -14.51 -7.24 -5.88
CA LEU A 133 -13.14 -7.33 -5.42
C LEU A 133 -13.00 -6.67 -4.03
N TRP A 134 -12.65 -7.44 -3.01
CA TRP A 134 -12.62 -6.96 -1.61
C TRP A 134 -11.68 -5.77 -1.41
N TYR A 135 -10.53 -5.76 -2.11
CA TYR A 135 -9.54 -4.67 -2.06
C TYR A 135 -9.81 -3.55 -3.07
N PHE A 136 -10.96 -3.54 -3.76
CA PHE A 136 -11.26 -2.54 -4.79
C PHE A 136 -11.12 -1.11 -4.26
N LYS A 137 -11.67 -0.85 -3.07
CA LYS A 137 -11.62 0.47 -2.42
C LYS A 137 -10.19 0.94 -2.15
N LEU A 138 -9.28 0.00 -1.84
CA LEU A 138 -7.88 0.32 -1.56
C LEU A 138 -7.11 0.75 -2.82
N PHE A 139 -7.54 0.35 -4.02
CA PHE A 139 -6.89 0.68 -5.30
C PHE A 139 -7.46 1.94 -5.99
N THR A 140 -8.46 2.59 -5.38
CA THR A 140 -9.15 3.77 -5.95
C THR A 140 -8.21 4.93 -6.27
N PHE A 141 -7.11 5.09 -5.51
CA PHE A 141 -6.09 6.12 -5.73
C PHE A 141 -5.45 6.07 -7.13
N LEU A 142 -5.47 4.92 -7.81
CA LEU A 142 -4.95 4.80 -9.16
C LEU A 142 -5.79 5.59 -10.19
N ASN A 143 -7.10 5.75 -9.95
CA ASN A 143 -7.99 6.47 -10.87
C ASN A 143 -7.95 7.99 -10.66
N GLU A 144 -7.60 8.46 -9.46
CA GLU A 144 -7.45 9.89 -9.16
C GLU A 144 -6.36 10.56 -10.03
N GLN A 145 -5.43 9.77 -10.55
CA GLN A 145 -4.43 10.25 -11.51
C GLN A 145 -4.96 10.42 -12.93
N GLU A 146 -6.00 9.68 -13.31
CA GLU A 146 -6.54 9.69 -14.67
C GLU A 146 -7.51 10.86 -14.90
N THR A 147 -7.91 11.60 -13.86
CA THR A 147 -8.72 12.80 -14.04
C THR A 147 -7.89 13.88 -14.74
N PRO A 148 -8.32 14.36 -15.92
CA PRO A 148 -7.70 15.51 -16.57
C PRO A 148 -7.88 16.72 -15.66
N LYS A 149 -6.80 17.47 -15.39
CA LYS A 149 -6.96 18.84 -14.89
C LYS A 149 -7.81 19.58 -15.92
N THR A 150 -8.93 20.16 -15.50
CA THR A 150 -9.75 21.03 -16.36
C THR A 150 -8.84 22.08 -16.97
N SER A 151 -8.68 22.04 -18.29
CA SER A 151 -7.98 23.09 -19.03
C SER A 151 -8.73 24.39 -18.79
N ILE A 152 -8.08 25.36 -18.15
CA ILE A 152 -8.59 26.71 -18.04
C ILE A 152 -8.46 27.32 -19.43
N SER A 153 -9.57 27.53 -20.14
CA SER A 153 -9.58 28.16 -21.46
C SER A 153 -9.27 29.65 -21.29
N ASN A 154 -8.18 30.14 -21.89
CA ASN A 154 -7.82 31.56 -21.93
C ASN A 154 -8.61 32.34 -23.01
N LEU A 155 -9.91 32.07 -23.16
CA LEU A 155 -10.77 32.87 -24.03
C LEU A 155 -11.44 33.93 -23.16
N SER A 156 -10.75 35.06 -23.01
CA SER A 156 -11.36 36.31 -22.57
C SER A 156 -12.14 36.89 -23.75
N ASP A 157 -13.46 36.72 -23.73
CA ASP A 157 -14.37 37.43 -24.62
C ASP A 157 -14.44 38.90 -24.19
N GLU A 158 -13.64 39.76 -24.82
CA GLU A 158 -13.88 41.20 -24.81
C GLU A 158 -14.74 41.56 -26.03
N ASP A 159 -16.05 41.72 -25.82
CA ASP A 159 -16.84 42.68 -26.60
C ASP A 159 -18.05 43.18 -25.78
N GLY A 160 -18.25 44.48 -25.78
CA GLY A 160 -19.24 45.20 -24.98
C GLY A 160 -19.19 46.71 -25.21
N ASN A 161 -19.41 47.12 -26.45
CA ASN A 161 -19.58 48.51 -26.89
C ASN A 161 -20.95 49.08 -26.46
N GLU A 162 -21.05 50.28 -25.84
CA GLU A 162 -22.13 51.29 -26.09
C GLU A 162 -21.92 52.68 -25.39
N VAL A 163 -21.63 53.71 -26.21
CA VAL A 163 -22.24 55.06 -26.39
C VAL A 163 -22.54 56.04 -25.21
N ARG A 164 -21.79 57.15 -25.20
CA ARG A 164 -22.14 58.59 -25.04
C ARG A 164 -23.22 59.02 -24.03
N LEU A 165 -22.81 59.83 -23.04
CA LEU A 165 -23.56 61.03 -22.63
C LEU A 165 -22.61 62.23 -22.45
N LYS A 166 -22.69 63.20 -23.37
CA LYS A 166 -22.34 64.60 -23.09
C LYS A 166 -23.48 65.17 -22.26
N LEU A 167 -23.20 65.95 -21.22
CA LEU A 167 -24.05 67.08 -20.83
C LEU A 167 -23.28 68.03 -19.90
N ASN A 168 -23.11 69.25 -20.43
CA ASN A 168 -22.82 70.56 -19.87
C ASN A 168 -21.60 70.77 -18.96
#